data_AF-A0A964ZHH5-F1
#
_entry.id   AF-A0A964ZHH5-F1
#
_cell.length_a   1.000
_cell.length_b   1.000
_cell.length_c   1.000
_cell.angle_alpha   90.00
_cell.angle_beta   90.00
_cell.angle_gamma   90.00
#
_symmetry.space_group_name_H-M   'P 1'
#
loop_
_entity.id
_entity.type
_entity.pdbx_description
1 polymer ?
#
loop_
_entity_poly.entity_id
_entity_poly.type
_entity_poly.pdbx_seq_one_letter_code
_entity_poly.pdbx_strand_id
1 'polypeptide(L)'
;MKKLSEMTDEERYGKVGAEIRRLDPEAYKNRTDKSAEANLALLKRLRGAIELQGLSPRAVNVLGRHGIRTRKDATGRDVLALTYGERNCGAKTRSEIKRWLDANDFPPAPADTHHVAMVREANAPKIGAEP
;
A
#
# COMPACT_ATOMS: atom_id res chain seq x y z
N MET A 1 -35.60 -1.96 -19.51
CA MET A 1 -34.61 -1.39 -18.56
C MET A 1 -34.17 -2.52 -17.65
N LYS A 2 -32.85 -2.74 -17.45
CA LYS A 2 -32.35 -3.71 -16.46
C LYS A 2 -32.75 -3.25 -15.04
N LYS A 3 -33.02 -4.18 -14.12
CA LYS A 3 -33.24 -3.83 -12.71
C LYS A 3 -31.91 -3.50 -12.03
N LEU A 4 -31.93 -2.65 -11.01
CA LEU A 4 -30.72 -2.27 -10.25
C LEU A 4 -30.00 -3.47 -9.62
N SER A 5 -30.73 -4.55 -9.32
CA SER A 5 -30.19 -5.82 -8.80
C SER A 5 -29.44 -6.65 -9.85
N GLU A 6 -29.63 -6.34 -11.14
CA GLU A 6 -29.02 -7.05 -12.27
C GLU A 6 -27.86 -6.25 -12.89
N MET A 7 -27.59 -5.04 -12.37
CA MET A 7 -26.52 -4.18 -12.85
C MET A 7 -25.24 -4.41 -12.04
N THR A 8 -24.13 -4.52 -12.74
CA THR A 8 -22.79 -4.54 -12.13
C THR A 8 -22.48 -3.23 -11.42
N ASP A 9 -21.56 -3.26 -10.45
CA ASP A 9 -21.14 -2.03 -9.74
C ASP A 9 -20.53 -1.00 -10.71
N GLU A 10 -19.89 -1.43 -11.80
CA GLU A 10 -19.41 -0.53 -12.86
C GLU A 10 -20.57 0.13 -13.62
N GLU A 11 -21.63 -0.60 -13.97
CA GLU A 11 -22.82 -0.02 -14.60
C GLU A 11 -23.56 0.93 -13.65
N ARG A 12 -23.50 0.67 -12.33
CA ARG A 12 -24.20 1.48 -11.31
C ARG A 12 -23.44 2.73 -10.90
N TYR A 13 -22.11 2.66 -10.82
CA TYR A 13 -21.28 3.70 -10.19
C TYR A 13 -20.18 4.22 -11.11
N GLY A 14 -20.05 3.68 -12.32
CA GLY A 14 -18.90 3.88 -13.20
C GLY A 14 -17.67 3.14 -12.68
N LYS A 15 -16.66 2.98 -13.54
CA LYS A 15 -15.40 2.27 -13.22
C LYS A 15 -14.73 2.81 -11.95
N VAL A 16 -14.62 4.13 -11.84
CA VAL A 16 -13.97 4.78 -10.69
C VAL A 16 -14.78 4.57 -9.40
N GLY A 17 -16.11 4.72 -9.45
CA GLY A 17 -16.96 4.55 -8.28
C GLY A 17 -17.00 3.10 -7.78
N ALA A 18 -17.08 2.14 -8.72
CA ALA A 18 -16.99 0.71 -8.41
C ALA A 18 -15.66 0.37 -7.75
N GLU A 19 -14.56 0.93 -8.23
CA GLU A 19 -13.25 0.66 -7.66
C GLU A 19 -13.05 1.29 -6.27
N ILE A 20 -13.50 2.53 -6.05
CA ILE A 20 -13.49 3.13 -4.69
C ILE A 20 -14.29 2.25 -3.74
N ARG A 21 -15.50 1.83 -4.13
CA ARG A 21 -16.35 0.95 -3.31
C ARG A 21 -15.69 -0.39 -3.02
N ARG A 22 -14.95 -0.96 -3.98
CA ARG A 22 -14.18 -2.20 -3.80
C ARG A 22 -13.03 -2.02 -2.79
N LEU A 23 -12.37 -0.87 -2.79
CA LEU A 23 -11.24 -0.59 -1.89
C LEU A 23 -11.72 -0.23 -0.48
N ASP A 24 -12.70 0.67 -0.39
CA ASP A 24 -13.25 1.15 0.87
C ASP A 24 -14.74 1.56 0.66
N PRO A 25 -15.68 0.66 1.00
CA PRO A 25 -17.11 0.93 0.89
C PRO A 25 -17.57 2.14 1.72
N GLU A 26 -16.94 2.39 2.87
CA GLU A 26 -17.27 3.51 3.75
C GLU A 26 -16.74 4.83 3.20
N ALA A 27 -15.54 4.87 2.65
CA ALA A 27 -15.03 6.06 1.94
C ALA A 27 -15.92 6.41 0.75
N TYR A 28 -16.42 5.41 0.01
CA TYR A 28 -17.39 5.66 -1.06
C TYR A 28 -18.68 6.27 -0.51
N LYS A 29 -19.24 5.70 0.57
CA LYS A 29 -20.49 6.16 1.18
C LYS A 29 -20.39 7.58 1.75
N ASN A 30 -19.26 7.89 2.39
CA ASN A 30 -19.03 9.15 3.10
C ASN A 30 -18.41 10.25 2.22
N ARG A 31 -18.26 10.02 0.91
CA ARG A 31 -17.76 11.05 -0.01
C ARG A 31 -18.73 12.23 -0.07
N THR A 32 -18.21 13.41 0.25
CA THR A 32 -18.97 14.66 0.27
C THR A 32 -19.14 15.22 -1.14
N ASP A 33 -18.11 15.14 -1.98
CA ASP A 33 -18.14 15.47 -3.40
C ASP A 33 -18.23 14.19 -4.25
N LYS A 34 -19.20 14.16 -5.17
CA LYS A 34 -19.50 13.02 -6.07
C LYS A 34 -19.04 13.29 -7.50
N SER A 35 -18.38 14.42 -7.76
CA SER A 35 -17.80 14.76 -9.06
C SER A 35 -16.79 13.71 -9.54
N ALA A 36 -16.61 13.61 -10.85
CA ALA A 36 -15.64 12.68 -11.44
C ALA A 36 -14.20 12.97 -10.96
N GLU A 37 -13.86 14.26 -10.83
CA GLU A 37 -12.55 14.70 -10.35
C GLU A 37 -12.32 14.33 -8.89
N ALA A 38 -13.30 14.57 -8.01
CA ALA A 38 -13.20 14.19 -6.60
C ALA A 38 -13.11 12.67 -6.42
N ASN A 39 -13.90 11.89 -7.17
CA ASN A 39 -13.80 10.43 -7.15
C ASN A 39 -12.40 9.97 -7.61
N LEU A 40 -11.85 10.55 -8.67
CA LEU A 40 -10.50 10.22 -9.12
C LEU A 40 -9.43 10.55 -8.07
N ALA A 41 -9.55 11.71 -7.40
CA ALA A 41 -8.66 12.11 -6.32
C ALA A 41 -8.77 11.17 -5.11
N LEU A 42 -9.99 10.76 -4.74
CA LEU A 42 -10.25 9.80 -3.67
C LEU A 42 -9.64 8.42 -3.99
N LEU A 43 -9.86 7.91 -5.20
CA LEU A 43 -9.29 6.64 -5.65
C LEU A 43 -7.75 6.65 -5.59
N LYS A 44 -7.11 7.75 -6.05
CA LYS A 44 -5.65 7.92 -5.95
C LYS A 44 -5.16 7.88 -4.50
N ARG A 45 -5.88 8.51 -3.56
CA ARG A 45 -5.55 8.50 -2.13
C ARG A 45 -5.68 7.09 -1.53
N LEU A 46 -6.78 6.39 -1.82
CA LEU A 46 -7.02 5.03 -1.32
C LEU A 46 -5.97 4.05 -1.82
N ARG A 47 -5.65 4.07 -3.12
CA ARG A 47 -4.58 3.23 -3.68
C ARG A 47 -3.23 3.51 -3.04
N GLY A 48 -2.87 4.78 -2.85
CA GLY A 48 -1.62 5.13 -2.17
C GLY A 48 -1.58 4.69 -0.71
N ALA A 49 -2.70 4.82 0.02
CA ALA A 49 -2.78 4.34 1.39
C ALA A 49 -2.59 2.81 1.49
N ILE A 50 -3.16 2.05 0.56
CA ILE A 50 -2.98 0.60 0.47
C ILE A 50 -1.55 0.25 0.11
N GLU A 51 -0.92 0.95 -0.84
CA GLU A 51 0.47 0.65 -1.21
C GLU A 51 1.43 0.90 -0.05
N LEU A 52 1.17 1.90 0.79
CA LEU A 52 1.95 2.16 1.99
C LEU A 52 1.54 1.29 3.19
N GLN A 53 0.51 0.46 3.05
CA GLN A 53 0.07 -0.46 4.09
C GLN A 53 1.16 -1.49 4.38
N GLY A 54 1.49 -1.66 5.66
CA GLY A 54 2.59 -2.52 6.11
C GLY A 54 3.94 -1.80 6.27
N LEU A 55 4.05 -0.53 5.90
CA LEU A 55 5.18 0.31 6.29
C LEU A 55 4.98 0.90 7.69
N SER A 56 6.08 1.04 8.42
CA SER A 56 6.09 1.75 9.70
C SER A 56 5.70 3.23 9.53
N PRO A 57 5.12 3.88 10.56
CA PRO A 57 4.80 5.31 10.51
C PRO A 57 5.99 6.20 10.16
N ARG A 58 7.22 5.80 10.54
CA ARG A 58 8.44 6.53 10.15
C ARG A 58 8.72 6.42 8.66
N ALA A 59 8.60 5.24 8.08
CA ALA A 59 8.75 5.05 6.63
C ALA A 59 7.69 5.86 5.87
N VAL A 60 6.42 5.77 6.28
CA VAL A 60 5.32 6.54 5.69
C VAL A 60 5.59 8.06 5.77
N ASN A 61 6.06 8.55 6.91
CA ASN A 61 6.38 9.97 7.09
C ASN A 61 7.53 10.44 6.19
N VAL A 62 8.60 9.64 6.07
CA VAL A 62 9.72 9.96 5.18
C VAL A 62 9.26 9.99 3.72
N LEU A 63 8.53 8.96 3.26
CA LEU A 63 7.99 8.91 1.90
C LEU A 63 7.04 10.08 1.62
N GLY A 64 6.15 10.38 2.57
CA GLY A 64 5.18 11.46 2.48
C GLY A 64 5.82 12.84 2.30
N ARG A 65 6.96 13.12 2.97
CA ARG A 65 7.72 14.38 2.79
C ARG A 65 8.24 14.58 1.37
N HIS A 66 8.55 13.49 0.69
CA HIS A 66 8.99 13.51 -0.71
C HIS A 66 7.83 13.38 -1.71
N GLY A 67 6.58 13.38 -1.22
CA GLY A 67 5.38 13.23 -2.04
C GLY A 67 5.20 11.82 -2.60
N ILE A 68 5.88 10.82 -2.05
CA ILE A 68 5.85 9.44 -2.52
C ILE A 68 4.68 8.73 -1.84
N ARG A 69 3.69 8.32 -2.64
CA ARG A 69 2.49 7.62 -2.17
C ARG A 69 2.32 6.25 -2.80
N THR A 70 3.07 5.96 -3.86
CA THR A 70 3.04 4.69 -4.57
C THR A 70 4.46 4.20 -4.85
N ARG A 71 4.64 2.90 -5.09
CA ARG A 71 5.89 2.31 -5.56
C ARG A 71 6.31 2.92 -6.89
N LYS A 72 5.35 3.23 -7.77
CA LYS A 72 5.62 3.91 -9.05
C LYS A 72 6.28 5.28 -8.83
N ASP A 73 5.78 6.07 -7.89
CA ASP A 73 6.41 7.35 -7.52
C ASP A 73 7.83 7.13 -6.95
N ALA A 74 8.00 6.07 -6.16
CA ALA A 74 9.25 5.74 -5.50
C ALA A 74 10.35 5.28 -6.49
N THR A 75 9.99 4.44 -7.46
CA THR A 75 10.88 4.01 -8.55
C THR A 75 11.25 5.17 -9.47
N GLY A 76 10.29 6.05 -9.79
CA GLY A 76 10.53 7.19 -10.67
C GLY A 76 11.42 8.29 -10.08
N ARG A 77 11.74 8.24 -8.77
CA ARG A 77 12.46 9.31 -8.05
C ARG A 77 13.71 8.83 -7.30
N ASP A 78 14.12 7.58 -7.48
CA ASP A 78 15.17 6.93 -6.69
C ASP A 78 15.03 7.22 -5.18
N VAL A 79 13.94 6.72 -4.60
CA VAL A 79 13.60 6.99 -3.20
C VAL A 79 14.70 6.59 -2.22
N LEU A 80 15.52 5.58 -2.56
CA LEU A 80 16.60 5.15 -1.68
C LEU A 80 17.64 6.26 -1.56
N ALA A 81 18.04 6.89 -2.67
CA ALA A 81 18.94 8.05 -2.66
C ALA A 81 18.37 9.20 -1.80
N LEU A 82 17.07 9.51 -1.93
CA LEU A 82 16.41 10.55 -1.13
C LEU A 82 16.45 10.23 0.38
N THR A 83 16.24 8.96 0.75
CA THR A 83 16.24 8.52 2.15
C THR A 83 17.63 8.48 2.80
N TYR A 84 18.71 8.50 2.02
CA TYR A 84 20.08 8.62 2.55
C TYR A 84 20.41 10.03 3.04
N GLY A 85 19.79 11.06 2.45
CA GLY A 85 19.95 12.47 2.88
C GLY A 85 19.10 12.89 4.08
N GLU A 86 18.14 12.05 4.50
CA GLU A 86 17.21 12.32 5.59
C GLU A 86 17.85 12.00 6.95
N ARG A 87 18.17 13.04 7.73
CA ARG A 87 18.71 12.93 9.11
C ARG A 87 17.87 12.04 10.04
N ASN A 88 16.56 11.94 9.78
CA ASN A 88 15.62 11.18 10.59
C ASN A 88 15.25 9.81 10.01
N CYS A 89 15.91 9.37 8.93
CA CYS A 89 15.74 8.05 8.38
C CYS A 89 16.85 7.13 8.92
N GLY A 90 16.51 6.27 9.88
CA GLY A 90 17.44 5.28 10.41
C GLY A 90 17.69 4.12 9.44
N ALA A 91 18.76 3.34 9.66
CA ALA A 91 19.06 2.16 8.84
C ALA A 91 17.90 1.17 8.74
N LYS A 92 17.15 0.97 9.84
CA LYS A 92 15.96 0.10 9.88
C LYS A 92 14.86 0.59 8.92
N THR A 93 14.60 1.89 8.89
CA THR A 93 13.59 2.51 8.02
C THR A 93 13.99 2.41 6.55
N ARG A 94 15.27 2.62 6.22
CA ARG A 94 15.78 2.42 4.86
C ARG A 94 15.64 0.97 4.39
N SER A 95 16.02 0.00 5.22
CA SER A 95 15.88 -1.43 4.88
C SER A 95 14.42 -1.84 4.71
N GLU A 96 13.51 -1.25 5.49
CA GLU A 96 12.07 -1.44 5.34
C GLU A 96 11.56 -0.87 4.00
N ILE A 97 11.90 0.38 3.67
CA ILE A 97 11.53 1.00 2.38
C ILE A 97 12.12 0.19 1.22
N LYS A 98 13.38 -0.26 1.33
CA LYS A 98 14.00 -1.12 0.32
C LYS A 98 13.23 -2.41 0.12
N ARG A 99 12.91 -3.14 1.20
CA ARG A 99 12.09 -4.37 1.09
C ARG A 99 10.72 -4.10 0.49
N TRP A 100 10.12 -2.95 0.80
CA TRP A 100 8.84 -2.56 0.22
C TRP A 100 8.93 -2.28 -1.30
N LEU A 101 10.06 -1.76 -1.79
CA LEU A 101 10.33 -1.63 -3.22
C LEU A 101 10.58 -2.99 -3.90
N ASP A 102 11.36 -3.84 -3.23
CA ASP A 102 11.79 -5.14 -3.76
C ASP A 102 10.68 -6.20 -3.70
N ALA A 103 9.66 -6.01 -2.85
CA ALA A 103 8.51 -6.91 -2.73
C ALA A 103 7.65 -6.85 -4.00
N ASN A 104 7.75 -7.89 -4.85
CA ASN A 104 7.06 -7.95 -6.14
C ASN A 104 5.56 -8.21 -6.09
N ASP A 105 4.94 -8.36 -4.92
CA ASP A 105 3.50 -8.55 -4.82
C ASP A 105 2.90 -7.84 -3.60
N PHE A 106 1.59 -7.64 -3.69
CA PHE A 106 0.65 -7.05 -2.74
C PHE A 106 1.11 -7.01 -1.26
N PRO A 107 0.81 -5.93 -0.50
CA PRO A 107 1.02 -5.98 0.95
C PRO A 107 0.25 -7.18 1.54
N PRO A 108 0.80 -7.89 2.54
CA PRO A 108 -0.04 -8.77 3.33
C PRO A 108 -1.21 -7.93 3.84
N ALA A 109 -2.44 -8.43 3.61
CA ALA A 109 -3.68 -7.81 4.04
C ALA A 109 -3.53 -7.25 5.46
N PRO A 110 -4.24 -6.15 5.82
CA PRO A 110 -4.20 -5.64 7.19
C PRO A 110 -4.49 -6.79 8.14
N ALA A 111 -3.49 -7.15 8.94
CA ALA A 111 -3.70 -8.01 10.08
C ALA A 111 -4.59 -7.20 11.03
N ASP A 112 -5.90 -7.46 10.94
CA ASP A 112 -6.81 -7.06 11.98
C ASP A 112 -6.27 -7.58 13.31
N THR A 113 -6.23 -6.63 14.23
CA THR A 113 -5.98 -6.73 15.66
C THR A 113 -6.31 -8.11 16.25
N HIS A 114 -5.33 -8.65 16.98
CA HIS A 114 -5.34 -9.78 17.92
C HIS A 114 -4.79 -11.14 17.44
N HIS A 115 -3.72 -11.54 18.13
CA HIS A 115 -3.26 -12.91 18.45
C HIS A 115 -2.30 -13.66 17.48
N VAL A 116 -1.14 -14.02 18.07
CA VAL A 116 -0.40 -15.30 17.96
C VAL A 116 0.75 -15.43 16.94
N ALA A 117 1.95 -15.32 17.51
CA ALA A 117 3.06 -16.30 17.50
C ALA A 117 3.55 -16.97 16.20
N MET A 118 4.89 -17.05 16.14
CA MET A 118 5.71 -18.04 15.44
C MET A 118 5.59 -18.11 13.90
N VAL A 119 6.62 -17.61 13.20
CA VAL A 119 7.52 -18.47 12.40
C VAL A 119 8.92 -17.82 12.37
N ARG A 120 9.80 -18.31 13.25
CA ARG A 120 11.25 -18.25 13.06
C ARG A 120 11.66 -19.69 12.83
N GLU A 121 11.85 -20.10 11.58
CA GLU A 121 12.85 -21.12 11.23
C GLU A 121 12.94 -21.34 9.72
N ALA A 122 14.09 -21.90 9.34
CA ALA A 122 14.45 -22.39 8.00
C ALA A 122 15.01 -21.35 7.01
N ASN A 123 16.27 -20.95 7.24
CA ASN A 123 17.31 -21.10 6.21
C ASN A 123 18.69 -20.82 6.82
N ALA A 124 19.30 -21.86 7.37
CA ALA A 124 20.75 -21.93 7.59
C ALA A 124 21.27 -23.13 6.79
N PRO A 125 22.29 -22.96 5.92
CA PRO A 125 22.84 -24.06 5.15
C PRO A 125 23.66 -24.99 6.04
N LYS A 126 23.38 -26.31 5.97
CA LYS A 126 24.19 -27.35 6.60
C LYS A 126 25.52 -27.45 5.86
N ILE A 127 26.56 -26.81 6.40
CA ILE A 127 27.95 -27.09 6.07
C ILE A 127 28.30 -28.47 6.65
N GLY A 128 28.67 -29.39 5.75
CA GLY A 128 29.11 -30.72 6.11
C GLY A 128 30.47 -30.73 6.79
N ALA A 129 30.63 -31.66 7.72
CA ALA A 129 31.92 -32.11 8.22
C ALA A 129 31.75 -33.51 8.82
N GLU A 130 32.20 -34.53 8.09
CA GLU A 130 32.71 -35.78 8.66
C GLU A 130 33.97 -36.14 7.87
N PRO A 131 35.04 -36.55 8.56
CA PRO A 131 35.78 -37.73 8.20
C PRO A 131 35.31 -38.95 8.99
#